data_AF-A0A9X3EZ16-F1
#
_entry.id   AF-A0A9X3EZ16-F1
#
_cell.length_a   1.000
_cell.length_b   1.000
_cell.length_c   1.000
_cell.angle_alpha   90.00
_cell.angle_beta   90.00
_cell.angle_gamma   90.00
#
_symmetry.space_group_name_H-M   'P 1'
#
loop_
_entity.id
_entity.type
_entity.pdbx_description
1 polymer ?
#
loop_
_entity_poly.entity_id
_entity_poly.type
_entity_poly.pdbx_seq_one_letter_code
_entity_poly.pdbx_strand_id
1 'polypeptide(L)'
;MRRLAVLPLFAAACIIGEDPVEELNPERLTDQSGAVFAWDCSQYAGCEVRRISGSAPLPSCRGDDRPWYGYSWSRFISIDGACVDPRGYGSWDFVNEWSRMVVCETDADCPQLNFFLEPDEFECRAGYCQSTDRVAYPPAALPRRFEMIDLCLGDVAREDGWNDSEEFWAALDEACPADAPRQPCKSLPPGCPDTRE
;
A
#
# COMPACT_ATOMS: atom_id res chain seq x y z
N MET A 1 -40.99 -46.05 28.99
CA MET A 1 -40.59 -45.56 27.65
C MET A 1 -39.99 -44.17 27.82
N ARG A 2 -38.66 -44.07 27.90
CA ARG A 2 -37.93 -42.79 28.03
C ARG A 2 -37.72 -42.23 26.62
N ARG A 3 -38.20 -41.01 26.36
CA ARG A 3 -37.93 -40.27 25.12
C ARG A 3 -36.49 -39.72 25.21
N LEU A 4 -35.62 -40.16 24.31
CA LEU A 4 -34.35 -39.49 24.05
C LEU A 4 -34.64 -38.17 23.35
N ALA A 5 -34.39 -37.05 24.03
CA ALA A 5 -34.27 -35.76 23.39
C ALA A 5 -32.91 -35.74 22.68
N VAL A 6 -32.91 -35.88 21.35
CA VAL A 6 -31.76 -35.56 20.51
C VAL A 6 -31.70 -34.03 20.45
N LEU A 7 -30.87 -33.44 21.31
CA LEU A 7 -30.47 -32.05 21.16
C LEU A 7 -29.62 -31.95 19.89
N PRO A 8 -30.02 -31.17 18.88
CA PRO A 8 -29.09 -30.85 17.81
C PRO A 8 -27.95 -30.05 18.45
N LEU A 9 -26.74 -30.62 18.48
CA LEU A 9 -25.52 -29.83 18.62
C LEU A 9 -25.49 -28.89 17.41
N PHE A 10 -26.05 -27.69 17.57
CA PHE A 10 -25.58 -26.55 16.81
C PHE A 10 -24.13 -26.36 17.25
N ALA A 11 -23.21 -26.97 16.51
CA ALA A 11 -21.84 -26.49 16.44
C ALA A 11 -21.95 -25.04 15.96
N ALA A 12 -22.02 -24.11 16.92
CA ALA A 12 -21.61 -22.75 16.69
C ALA A 12 -20.15 -22.86 16.25
N ALA A 13 -19.93 -22.91 14.94
CA ALA A 13 -18.64 -22.61 14.38
C ALA A 13 -18.39 -21.15 14.77
N CYS A 14 -17.67 -20.96 15.88
CA CYS A 14 -16.95 -19.72 16.14
C CYS A 14 -15.94 -19.57 15.01
N ILE A 15 -16.37 -18.99 13.89
CA ILE A 15 -15.49 -18.40 12.91
C ILE A 15 -15.46 -16.92 13.30
N ILE A 16 -14.75 -16.63 14.38
CA ILE A 16 -14.16 -15.32 14.58
C ILE A 16 -12.68 -15.63 14.40
N GLY A 17 -12.10 -15.20 13.28
CA GLY A 17 -10.65 -15.28 13.09
C GLY A 17 -10.01 -14.49 14.23
N GLU A 18 -9.36 -15.19 15.15
CA GLU A 18 -8.87 -14.65 16.43
C GLU A 18 -7.36 -14.46 16.44
N ASP A 19 -6.69 -14.53 15.29
CA ASP A 19 -5.28 -14.15 15.25
C ASP A 19 -5.22 -12.61 15.36
N PRO A 20 -4.52 -12.04 16.37
CA PRO A 20 -4.37 -10.61 16.50
C PRO A 20 -3.81 -10.03 15.21
N VAL A 21 -4.28 -8.85 14.80
CA VAL A 21 -3.77 -8.12 13.61
C VAL A 21 -2.25 -7.98 13.62
N GLU A 22 -1.67 -7.92 14.82
CA GLU A 22 -0.24 -7.91 15.10
C GLU A 22 0.49 -9.18 14.65
N GLU A 23 -0.15 -10.36 14.74
CA GLU A 23 0.44 -11.64 14.33
C GLU A 23 0.33 -11.90 12.82
N LEU A 24 -0.58 -11.19 12.14
CA LEU A 24 -0.81 -11.31 10.69
C LEU A 24 0.03 -10.33 9.86
N ASN A 25 0.61 -9.30 10.49
CA ASN A 25 1.36 -8.27 9.81
C ASN A 25 2.88 -8.47 9.97
N PRO A 26 3.68 -8.19 8.94
CA PRO A 26 5.12 -8.17 9.08
C PRO A 26 5.56 -7.01 9.99
N GLU A 27 6.57 -7.24 10.83
CA GLU A 27 7.16 -6.18 11.67
C GLU A 27 7.87 -5.10 10.83
N ARG A 28 8.23 -5.44 9.59
CA ARG A 28 9.01 -4.59 8.70
C ARG A 28 8.48 -4.62 7.29
N LEU A 29 8.47 -3.45 6.65
CA LEU A 29 8.18 -3.29 5.24
C LEU A 29 9.41 -2.77 4.50
N THR A 30 9.60 -3.25 3.28
CA THR A 30 10.60 -2.71 2.35
C THR A 30 9.87 -2.05 1.19
N ASP A 31 10.29 -0.85 0.79
CA ASP A 31 9.76 -0.22 -0.41
C ASP A 31 10.63 -0.51 -1.65
N GLN A 32 10.12 -0.16 -2.82
CA GLN A 32 10.79 -0.32 -4.11
C GLN A 32 12.13 0.43 -4.27
N SER A 33 12.46 1.38 -3.38
CA SER A 33 13.79 2.00 -3.32
C SER A 33 14.79 1.22 -2.46
N GLY A 34 14.33 0.15 -1.79
CA GLY A 34 15.10 -0.66 -0.83
C GLY A 34 15.13 -0.09 0.59
N ALA A 35 14.36 0.96 0.87
CA ALA A 35 14.27 1.52 2.22
C ALA A 35 13.38 0.65 3.11
N VAL A 36 13.77 0.50 4.38
CA VAL A 36 13.11 -0.39 5.34
C VAL A 36 12.43 0.42 6.45
N PHE A 37 11.21 0.03 6.81
CA PHE A 37 10.38 0.69 7.81
C PHE A 37 9.87 -0.33 8.84
N ALA A 38 9.67 0.12 10.08
CA ALA A 38 8.87 -0.65 11.02
C ALA A 38 7.39 -0.42 10.72
N TRP A 39 6.61 -1.48 10.92
CA TRP A 39 5.20 -1.51 10.66
C TRP A 39 4.47 -2.05 11.88
N ASP A 40 3.94 -1.12 12.66
CA ASP A 40 3.32 -1.43 13.95
C ASP A 40 1.80 -1.33 13.78
N CYS A 41 1.14 -2.47 13.59
CA CYS A 41 -0.32 -2.56 13.54
C CYS A 41 -0.89 -2.82 14.93
N SER A 42 -2.03 -2.22 15.22
CA SER A 42 -2.86 -2.63 16.34
C SER A 42 -4.29 -2.81 15.89
N GLN A 43 -5.02 -3.70 16.57
CA GLN A 43 -6.42 -4.00 16.25
C GLN A 43 -7.34 -2.77 16.28
N TYR A 44 -6.99 -1.73 17.05
CA TYR A 44 -7.88 -0.59 17.31
C TYR A 44 -7.38 0.75 16.75
N ALA A 45 -6.07 0.91 16.55
CA ALA A 45 -5.49 2.17 16.06
C ALA A 45 -5.09 2.11 14.58
N GLY A 46 -5.27 0.97 13.92
CA GLY A 46 -4.73 0.74 12.58
C GLY A 46 -3.22 0.51 12.64
N CYS A 47 -2.56 0.71 11.50
CA CYS A 47 -1.11 0.54 11.37
C CYS A 47 -0.39 1.89 11.34
N GLU A 48 0.83 1.92 11.89
CA GLU A 48 1.73 3.08 11.87
C GLU A 48 3.06 2.72 11.18
N VAL A 49 3.53 3.62 10.30
CA VAL A 49 4.88 3.54 9.71
C VAL A 49 5.85 4.24 10.64
N ARG A 50 6.89 3.52 11.08
CA ARG A 50 7.92 4.07 11.94
C ARG A 50 9.31 3.97 11.32
N ARG A 51 10.09 5.03 11.55
CA ARG A 51 11.49 5.09 11.12
C ARG A 51 12.36 4.16 11.98
N ILE A 52 13.14 3.33 11.31
CA ILE A 52 14.13 2.43 11.90
C ILE A 52 15.47 2.56 11.15
N SER A 53 16.47 1.78 11.56
CA SER A 53 17.70 1.66 10.80
C SER A 53 17.39 1.06 9.42
N GLY A 54 17.81 1.75 8.35
CA GLY A 54 17.49 1.39 6.96
C GLY A 54 16.36 2.22 6.35
N SER A 55 15.62 3.01 7.14
CA SER A 55 14.67 3.98 6.57
C SER A 55 15.43 5.13 5.90
N ALA A 56 15.05 5.46 4.67
CA ALA A 56 15.59 6.63 3.98
C ALA A 56 15.24 7.93 4.74
N PRO A 57 16.07 8.98 4.68
CA PRO A 57 15.66 10.30 5.13
C PRO A 57 14.61 10.88 4.16
N LEU A 58 13.66 11.65 4.69
CA LEU A 58 12.82 12.51 3.87
C LEU A 58 13.48 13.90 3.73
N PRO A 59 13.34 14.56 2.57
CA PRO A 59 13.71 15.96 2.45
C PRO A 59 12.95 16.86 3.44
N SER A 60 13.47 18.08 3.66
CA SER A 60 12.81 19.05 4.54
C SER A 60 11.52 19.61 3.93
N CYS A 61 10.51 19.78 4.76
CA CYS A 61 9.27 20.47 4.40
C CYS A 61 9.45 21.98 4.34
N ARG A 62 8.47 22.67 3.74
CA ARG A 62 8.47 24.13 3.67
C ARG A 62 7.95 24.74 4.98
N GLY A 63 8.50 25.89 5.37
CA GLY A 63 8.01 26.64 6.53
C GLY A 63 8.30 25.92 7.85
N ASP A 64 7.28 25.85 8.72
CA ASP A 64 7.36 25.23 10.05
C ASP A 64 7.00 23.73 10.02
N ASP A 65 6.61 23.18 8.87
CA ASP A 65 6.17 21.80 8.74
C ASP A 65 7.32 20.82 8.98
N ARG A 66 6.98 19.64 9.49
CA ARG A 66 7.93 18.54 9.70
C ARG A 66 7.68 17.38 8.73
N PRO A 67 8.72 16.76 8.18
CA PRO A 67 8.56 15.56 7.37
C PRO A 67 8.13 14.37 8.25
N TRP A 68 7.22 13.56 7.72
CA TRP A 68 6.69 12.37 8.37
C TRP A 68 6.45 11.26 7.34
N TYR A 69 6.47 10.00 7.79
CA TYR A 69 6.11 8.85 6.96
C TYR A 69 4.69 8.38 7.27
N GLY A 70 3.86 8.31 6.23
CA GLY A 70 2.57 7.64 6.29
C GLY A 70 2.53 6.48 5.30
N TYR A 71 1.32 6.01 5.04
CA TYR A 71 1.04 5.08 3.97
C TYR A 71 -0.32 5.40 3.36
N SER A 72 -0.48 4.94 2.14
CA SER A 72 -1.74 4.90 1.42
C SER A 72 -1.90 3.52 0.81
N TRP A 73 -3.14 3.17 0.48
CA TRP A 73 -3.43 1.91 -0.16
C TRP A 73 -4.55 2.03 -1.18
N SER A 74 -4.46 1.19 -2.20
CA SER A 74 -5.44 1.00 -3.25
C SER A 74 -5.26 -0.41 -3.83
N ARG A 75 -4.88 -0.54 -5.10
CA ARG A 75 -4.38 -1.80 -5.65
C ARG A 75 -3.10 -2.24 -4.95
N PHE A 76 -2.26 -1.30 -4.58
CA PHE A 76 -0.98 -1.52 -3.92
C PHE A 76 -0.94 -0.78 -2.58
N ILE A 77 0.04 -1.09 -1.75
CA ILE A 77 0.37 -0.30 -0.57
C ILE A 77 1.62 0.53 -0.87
N SER A 78 1.56 1.81 -0.54
CA SER A 78 2.68 2.74 -0.66
C SER A 78 3.09 3.25 0.71
N ILE A 79 4.40 3.38 0.93
CA ILE A 79 4.95 4.18 2.01
C ILE A 79 5.20 5.58 1.47
N ASP A 80 4.55 6.57 2.08
CA ASP A 80 4.46 7.93 1.59
C ASP A 80 5.16 8.90 2.52
N GLY A 81 5.88 9.86 1.95
CA GLY A 81 6.34 11.02 2.68
C GLY A 81 5.24 12.09 2.73
N ALA A 82 5.10 12.73 3.88
CA ALA A 82 4.16 13.82 4.09
C ALA A 82 4.84 14.99 4.81
N CYS A 83 4.33 16.19 4.55
CA CYS A 83 4.60 17.36 5.37
C CYS A 83 3.45 17.59 6.34
N VAL A 84 3.79 17.71 7.63
CA VAL A 84 2.82 17.79 8.72
C VAL A 84 3.01 19.09 9.49
N ASP A 85 1.93 19.86 9.62
CA ASP A 85 1.90 21.06 10.45
C ASP A 85 2.07 20.67 11.93
N PRO A 86 3.12 21.16 12.63
CA PRO A 86 3.33 20.85 14.04
C PRO A 86 2.24 21.41 14.98
N ARG A 87 1.41 22.35 14.51
CA ARG A 87 0.34 23.02 15.27
C ARG A 87 -1.06 22.49 14.94
N GLY A 88 -1.19 21.69 13.88
CA GLY A 88 -2.47 21.16 13.40
C GLY A 88 -2.73 19.72 13.85
N TYR A 89 -3.98 19.42 14.20
CA TYR A 89 -4.46 18.03 14.24
C TYR A 89 -4.86 17.61 12.82
N GLY A 90 -4.05 16.76 12.18
CA GLY A 90 -4.52 15.88 11.09
C GLY A 90 -4.53 16.41 9.66
N SER A 91 -3.83 17.51 9.34
CA SER A 91 -3.55 17.84 7.93
C SER A 91 -2.23 17.21 7.49
N TRP A 92 -2.31 16.26 6.56
CA TRP A 92 -1.17 15.59 5.95
C TRP A 92 -1.14 16.01 4.49
N ASP A 93 -0.11 16.76 4.09
CA ASP A 93 0.14 17.02 2.69
C ASP A 93 1.14 15.98 2.20
N PHE A 94 0.62 14.90 1.62
CA PHE A 94 1.45 13.88 0.98
C PHE A 94 2.22 14.50 -0.18
N VAL A 95 3.51 14.19 -0.24
CA VAL A 95 4.41 14.63 -1.29
C VAL A 95 4.62 13.43 -2.20
N ASN A 96 3.95 13.43 -3.36
CA ASN A 96 3.90 12.27 -4.24
C ASN A 96 5.30 11.81 -4.66
N GLU A 97 6.27 12.72 -4.86
CA GLU A 97 7.64 12.32 -5.22
C GLU A 97 8.32 11.48 -4.14
N TRP A 98 7.76 11.47 -2.92
CA TRP A 98 8.16 10.65 -1.79
C TRP A 98 7.22 9.47 -1.56
N SER A 99 6.46 9.03 -2.56
CA SER A 99 5.65 7.80 -2.49
C SER A 99 6.40 6.64 -3.12
N ARG A 100 6.44 5.50 -2.44
CA ARG A 100 7.07 4.27 -2.95
C ARG A 100 6.24 3.06 -2.57
N MET A 101 6.00 2.18 -3.54
CA MET A 101 5.28 0.93 -3.35
C MET A 101 6.05 -0.03 -2.43
N VAL A 102 5.31 -0.77 -1.61
CA VAL A 102 5.83 -1.88 -0.80
C VAL A 102 6.14 -3.07 -1.71
N VAL A 103 7.36 -3.59 -1.58
CA VAL A 103 7.83 -4.78 -2.30
C VAL A 103 7.81 -6.01 -1.39
N CYS A 104 7.76 -7.18 -2.00
CA CYS A 104 7.63 -8.45 -1.29
C CYS A 104 8.34 -9.59 -2.05
N GLU A 105 8.68 -10.65 -1.32
CA GLU A 105 9.10 -11.93 -1.90
C GLU A 105 8.02 -13.00 -1.72
N THR A 106 7.24 -12.90 -0.64
CA THR A 106 6.19 -13.83 -0.25
C THR A 106 4.97 -13.09 0.30
N ASP A 107 3.81 -13.76 0.35
CA ASP A 107 2.58 -13.19 0.91
C ASP A 107 2.74 -12.74 2.37
N ALA A 108 3.65 -13.35 3.12
CA ALA A 108 3.93 -12.99 4.51
C ALA A 108 4.60 -11.61 4.65
N ASP A 109 5.20 -11.08 3.58
CA ASP A 109 5.77 -9.73 3.56
C ASP A 109 4.70 -8.66 3.34
N CYS A 110 3.46 -9.06 3.02
CA CYS A 110 2.38 -8.14 2.69
C CYS A 110 1.48 -7.84 3.89
N PRO A 111 1.36 -6.57 4.28
CA PRO A 111 0.57 -6.20 5.44
C PRO A 111 -0.92 -6.30 5.15
N GLN A 112 -1.68 -6.57 6.20
CA GLN A 112 -3.14 -6.68 6.21
C GLN A 112 -3.71 -5.43 6.91
N LEU A 113 -4.55 -4.66 6.22
CA LEU A 113 -5.05 -3.38 6.70
C LEU A 113 -6.45 -3.51 7.29
N ASN A 114 -6.58 -3.28 8.60
CA ASN A 114 -7.84 -3.43 9.33
C ASN A 114 -8.43 -2.07 9.71
N PHE A 115 -8.76 -1.25 8.70
CA PHE A 115 -9.38 0.06 8.92
C PHE A 115 -10.90 0.00 9.16
N PHE A 116 -11.56 -1.13 8.85
CA PHE A 116 -13.01 -1.32 8.98
C PHE A 116 -13.39 -2.77 9.37
N LEU A 117 -14.67 -3.13 9.21
CA LEU A 117 -15.21 -4.47 9.52
C LEU A 117 -14.70 -5.58 8.59
N GLU A 118 -14.16 -5.23 7.43
CA GLU A 118 -13.56 -6.15 6.47
C GLU A 118 -12.10 -5.73 6.25
N PRO A 119 -11.13 -6.64 6.45
CA PRO A 119 -9.72 -6.36 6.23
C PRO A 119 -9.46 -6.14 4.73
N ASP A 120 -8.70 -5.10 4.38
CA ASP A 120 -8.10 -5.03 3.04
C ASP A 120 -6.88 -5.96 3.03
N GLU A 121 -7.01 -7.07 2.31
CA GLU A 121 -5.97 -8.11 2.23
C GLU A 121 -5.06 -7.91 1.01
N PHE A 122 -3.79 -8.22 1.18
CA PHE A 122 -2.76 -8.11 0.14
C PHE A 122 -1.96 -9.41 -0.01
N GLU A 123 -1.68 -9.79 -1.25
CA GLU A 123 -0.84 -10.94 -1.64
C GLU A 123 0.38 -10.48 -2.44
N CYS A 124 1.48 -11.23 -2.39
CA CYS A 124 2.69 -10.88 -3.09
C CYS A 124 2.61 -11.31 -4.55
N ARG A 125 2.57 -10.34 -5.47
CA ARG A 125 2.46 -10.59 -6.92
C ARG A 125 3.34 -9.65 -7.71
N ALA A 126 4.09 -10.22 -8.65
CA ALA A 126 5.12 -9.49 -9.41
C ALA A 126 6.14 -8.73 -8.53
N GLY A 127 6.39 -9.19 -7.30
CA GLY A 127 7.28 -8.52 -6.34
C GLY A 127 6.66 -7.32 -5.60
N TYR A 128 5.35 -7.11 -5.70
CA TYR A 128 4.63 -6.04 -5.00
C TYR A 128 3.46 -6.59 -4.21
N CYS A 129 3.15 -5.95 -3.09
CA CYS A 129 1.94 -6.26 -2.33
C CYS A 129 0.70 -5.71 -3.04
N GLN A 130 -0.10 -6.61 -3.61
CA GLN A 130 -1.29 -6.31 -4.39
C GLN A 130 -2.56 -6.74 -3.67
N SER A 131 -3.59 -5.90 -3.72
CA SER A 131 -4.89 -6.17 -3.10
C SER A 131 -5.53 -7.44 -3.67
N THR A 132 -6.15 -8.23 -2.81
CA THR A 132 -6.90 -9.44 -3.19
C THR A 132 -8.31 -9.11 -3.71
N ASP A 133 -8.76 -7.84 -3.69
CA ASP A 133 -10.03 -7.42 -4.29
C ASP A 133 -9.94 -7.46 -5.82
N ARG A 134 -10.20 -8.63 -6.38
CA ARG A 134 -10.20 -8.89 -7.83
C ARG A 134 -11.37 -8.26 -8.57
N VAL A 135 -12.35 -7.70 -7.85
CA VAL A 135 -13.47 -6.94 -8.45
C VAL A 135 -13.04 -5.50 -8.68
N ALA A 136 -12.48 -4.83 -7.67
CA ALA A 136 -11.95 -3.48 -7.81
C ALA A 136 -10.67 -3.43 -8.66
N TYR A 137 -9.86 -4.49 -8.59
CA TYR A 137 -8.55 -4.60 -9.25
C TYR A 137 -8.41 -5.95 -9.98
N PRO A 138 -9.01 -6.09 -11.18
CA PRO A 138 -8.88 -7.33 -11.94
C PRO A 138 -7.41 -7.65 -12.26
N PRO A 139 -6.93 -8.90 -12.05
CA PRO A 139 -5.53 -9.26 -12.25
C PRO A 139 -4.96 -8.93 -13.64
N ALA A 140 -5.78 -9.03 -14.69
CA ALA A 140 -5.39 -8.76 -16.06
C ALA A 140 -5.37 -7.26 -16.43
N ALA A 141 -5.97 -6.40 -15.59
CA ALA A 141 -5.97 -4.96 -15.82
C ALA A 141 -4.61 -4.37 -15.44
N LEU A 142 -4.20 -3.32 -16.16
CA LEU A 142 -3.05 -2.52 -15.74
C LEU A 142 -3.41 -1.61 -14.56
N PRO A 143 -2.41 -1.13 -13.80
CA PRO A 143 -2.61 -0.10 -12.79
C PRO A 143 -3.32 1.16 -13.34
N ARG A 144 -3.96 1.91 -12.44
CA ARG A 144 -4.55 3.23 -12.71
C ARG A 144 -3.43 4.27 -12.83
N ARG A 145 -3.76 5.48 -13.29
CA ARG A 145 -2.73 6.50 -13.58
C ARG A 145 -1.82 6.82 -12.38
N PHE A 146 -2.38 7.00 -11.19
CA PHE A 146 -1.58 7.34 -9.99
C PHE A 146 -0.68 6.18 -9.56
N GLU A 147 -1.21 4.95 -9.55
CA GLU A 147 -0.46 3.72 -9.27
C GLU A 147 0.67 3.53 -10.30
N MET A 148 0.42 3.85 -11.57
CA MET A 148 1.41 3.78 -12.64
C MET A 148 2.55 4.78 -12.42
N ILE A 149 2.26 6.00 -11.98
CA ILE A 149 3.30 7.00 -11.67
C ILE A 149 4.25 6.45 -10.61
N ASP A 150 3.71 5.97 -9.49
CA ASP A 150 4.50 5.46 -8.37
C ASP A 150 5.32 4.23 -8.77
N LEU A 151 4.74 3.31 -9.55
CA LEU A 151 5.43 2.11 -10.04
C LEU A 151 6.57 2.43 -11.00
N CYS A 152 6.39 3.41 -11.88
CA CYS A 152 7.37 3.74 -12.91
C CYS A 152 8.53 4.61 -12.41
N LEU A 153 8.28 5.45 -11.39
CA LEU A 153 9.24 6.46 -10.93
C LEU A 153 9.85 6.18 -9.57
N GLY A 154 9.40 5.13 -8.89
CA GLY A 154 9.78 4.92 -7.50
C GLY A 154 10.96 3.98 -7.27
N ASP A 155 11.64 3.49 -8.28
CA ASP A 155 12.93 2.80 -8.08
C ASP A 155 14.05 3.76 -7.64
N VAL A 156 13.88 5.07 -7.89
CA VAL A 156 14.82 6.12 -7.46
C VAL A 156 14.75 6.33 -5.94
N ALA A 157 15.91 6.61 -5.33
CA ALA A 157 16.01 6.97 -3.92
C ALA A 157 15.09 8.16 -3.57
N ARG A 158 14.52 8.17 -2.36
CA ARG A 158 13.50 9.15 -1.97
C ARG A 158 14.03 10.58 -1.91
N GLU A 159 15.27 10.74 -1.46
CA GLU A 159 15.96 12.03 -1.35
C GLU A 159 16.28 12.67 -2.70
N ASP A 160 16.41 11.86 -3.74
CA ASP A 160 16.68 12.32 -5.11
C ASP A 160 15.39 12.79 -5.81
N GLY A 161 14.22 12.48 -5.23
CA GLY A 161 12.92 12.73 -5.84
C GLY A 161 12.64 11.75 -6.99
N TRP A 162 11.54 12.00 -7.71
CA TRP A 162 11.32 11.29 -8.96
C TRP A 162 12.28 11.81 -10.04
N ASN A 163 12.79 10.89 -10.86
CA ASN A 163 13.49 11.24 -12.09
C ASN A 163 12.47 11.30 -13.25
N ASP A 164 11.52 12.21 -13.13
CA ASP A 164 10.48 12.39 -14.13
C ASP A 164 11.00 13.19 -15.33
N SER A 165 10.64 12.76 -16.53
CA SER A 165 11.03 13.41 -17.78
C SER A 165 9.80 13.81 -18.57
N GLU A 166 9.92 14.82 -19.44
CA GLU A 166 8.84 15.15 -20.39
C GLU A 166 8.46 13.92 -21.24
N GLU A 167 9.45 13.09 -21.58
CA GLU A 167 9.27 11.83 -22.30
C GLU A 167 8.44 10.82 -21.50
N PHE A 168 8.71 10.68 -20.19
CA PHE A 168 7.91 9.85 -19.29
C PHE A 168 6.46 10.34 -19.22
N TRP A 169 6.25 11.64 -18.99
CA TRP A 169 4.91 12.20 -18.86
C TRP A 169 4.11 12.07 -20.17
N ALA A 170 4.74 12.26 -21.32
CA ALA A 170 4.11 12.04 -22.62
C ALA A 170 3.71 10.57 -22.83
N ALA A 171 4.59 9.63 -22.46
CA ALA A 171 4.28 8.20 -22.54
C ALA A 171 3.16 7.80 -21.57
N LEU A 172 3.14 8.37 -20.37
CA LEU A 172 2.07 8.15 -19.39
C LEU A 172 0.72 8.70 -19.88
N ASP A 173 0.71 9.87 -20.52
CA ASP A 173 -0.51 10.46 -21.09
C ASP A 173 -1.08 9.64 -22.25
N GLU A 174 -0.22 9.04 -23.06
CA GLU A 174 -0.63 8.12 -24.12
C GLU A 174 -1.21 6.81 -23.52
N ALA A 175 -0.56 6.29 -22.49
CA ALA A 175 -0.93 5.03 -21.85
C ALA A 175 -2.18 5.12 -20.96
N CYS A 176 -2.34 6.22 -20.23
CA CYS A 176 -3.32 6.36 -19.16
C CYS A 176 -4.28 7.53 -19.43
N PRO A 177 -5.60 7.30 -19.49
CA PRO A 177 -6.57 8.36 -19.80
C PRO A 177 -6.54 9.48 -18.75
N ALA A 178 -6.10 10.67 -19.14
CA ALA A 178 -6.04 11.84 -18.23
C ALA A 178 -7.44 12.29 -17.76
N ASP A 179 -8.47 12.08 -18.58
CA ASP A 179 -9.87 12.40 -18.31
C ASP A 179 -10.59 11.35 -17.42
N ALA A 180 -9.99 10.18 -17.25
CA ALA A 180 -10.52 9.10 -16.44
C ALA A 180 -9.43 8.47 -15.54
N PRO A 181 -8.85 9.22 -14.58
CA PRO A 181 -7.69 8.78 -13.79
C PRO A 181 -7.95 7.55 -12.90
N ARG A 182 -9.23 7.19 -12.70
CA ARG A 182 -9.64 5.99 -11.95
C ARG A 182 -9.78 4.75 -12.83
N GLN A 183 -9.73 4.88 -14.15
CA GLN A 183 -9.73 3.74 -15.05
C GLN A 183 -8.32 3.15 -15.16
N PRO A 184 -8.19 1.82 -15.37
CA PRO A 184 -6.93 1.19 -15.71
C PRO A 184 -6.27 1.88 -16.91
N CYS A 185 -4.93 1.95 -16.92
CA CYS A 185 -4.20 2.36 -18.10
C CYS A 185 -4.44 1.36 -19.26
N LYS A 186 -4.38 1.86 -20.49
CA LYS A 186 -4.62 1.07 -21.72
C LYS A 186 -3.38 0.30 -22.18
N SER A 187 -2.20 0.82 -21.85
CA SER A 187 -0.90 0.22 -22.14
C SER A 187 0.09 0.49 -21.00
N LEU A 188 1.19 -0.26 -20.98
CA LEU A 188 2.28 -0.07 -20.04
C LEU A 188 3.25 0.97 -20.64
N PRO A 189 3.57 2.08 -19.95
CA PRO A 189 4.60 2.99 -20.43
C PRO A 189 5.97 2.28 -20.50
N PRO A 190 6.86 2.66 -21.45
CA PRO A 190 8.16 2.04 -21.58
C PRO A 190 8.99 2.14 -20.29
N GLY A 191 9.63 1.04 -19.89
CA GLY A 191 10.49 0.98 -18.71
C GLY A 191 9.76 0.72 -17.38
N CYS A 192 8.43 0.78 -17.36
CA CYS A 192 7.65 0.47 -16.17
C CYS A 192 7.53 -1.05 -15.93
N PRO A 193 7.49 -1.51 -14.67
CA PRO A 193 7.29 -2.92 -14.36
C PRO A 193 5.87 -3.38 -14.73
N ASP A 194 5.76 -4.57 -15.32
CA ASP A 194 4.46 -5.22 -15.55
C ASP A 194 4.07 -6.03 -14.30
N THR A 195 3.00 -5.59 -13.63
CA THR A 195 2.56 -6.16 -12.35
C THR A 195 1.41 -7.17 -12.48
N ARG A 196 1.10 -7.63 -13.71
CA ARG A 196 -0.03 -8.53 -13.98
C ARG A 196 0.29 -10.02 -13.79
N GLU A 197 1.57 -10.40 -13.74
CA GLU A 197 2.03 -11.78 -13.60
C GLU A 197 2.38 -12.13 -12.15
#